data_AF-A0A3D2RYK1-F1
#
_entry.id   AF-A0A3D2RYK1-F1
#
_cell.length_a   1.000
_cell.length_b   1.000
_cell.length_c   1.000
_cell.angle_alpha   90.00
_cell.angle_beta   90.00
_cell.angle_gamma   90.00
#
_symmetry.space_group_name_H-M   'P 1'
#
loop_
_entity.id
_entity.type
_entity.pdbx_description
1 polymer ?
#
loop_
_entity_poly.entity_id
_entity_poly.type
_entity_poly.pdbx_seq_one_letter_code
_entity_poly.pdbx_strand_id
1 'polypeptide(L)'
;MLPSKKGFDDFTIEYPFPFWNPADRRFYVYYLGRRERPPKQTGLLVGDGDFGQWTRVCQTPVIAADTEHERYGSSHPSVVVVDDTIHIIYTGESTGLSATQPRRQAILLSSRKDPANPIFKGTGQAWDSCGIREAEIFTGPRYFHVLYGGSDGEVWRVGHVRTNDFRTFEPNPDNLVFTPSPDSSAWDCDGILMPQVIEIDNIYYMVYAGKRGNEWQTGLAKARKELGDDTSTYPNVC
;
A
#
# COMPACT_ATOMS: atom_id res chain seq x y z
N MET A 1 19.46 7.49 -2.41
CA MET A 1 19.54 7.71 -3.87
C MET A 1 18.93 9.08 -4.18
N LEU A 2 19.33 9.77 -5.25
CA LEU A 2 18.86 11.12 -5.56
C LEU A 2 17.88 11.10 -6.76
N PRO A 3 17.01 12.12 -6.90
CA PRO A 3 16.21 12.31 -8.12
C PRO A 3 17.05 12.21 -9.38
N SER A 4 16.45 11.73 -10.47
CA SER A 4 17.16 11.65 -11.74
C SER A 4 17.41 13.05 -12.30
N LYS A 5 18.35 13.21 -13.23
CA LYS A 5 18.57 14.51 -13.88
C LYS A 5 17.39 14.90 -14.80
N LYS A 6 16.71 13.88 -15.32
CA LYS A 6 15.56 13.95 -16.24
C LYS A 6 14.81 12.64 -16.10
N GLY A 7 13.49 12.66 -16.12
CA GLY A 7 12.72 11.42 -16.01
C GLY A 7 11.32 11.66 -15.47
N PHE A 8 10.67 10.60 -15.00
CA PHE A 8 9.43 10.75 -14.22
C PHE A 8 9.71 11.08 -12.74
N ASP A 9 10.97 10.96 -12.32
CA ASP A 9 11.48 11.07 -10.95
C ASP A 9 12.58 12.13 -10.83
N ASP A 10 12.49 13.20 -11.62
CA ASP A 10 13.50 14.26 -11.71
C ASP A 10 13.33 15.42 -10.72
N PHE A 11 12.23 15.41 -9.96
CA PHE A 11 11.97 16.39 -8.92
C PHE A 11 12.15 15.78 -7.52
N THR A 12 11.37 14.74 -7.19
CA THR A 12 11.49 14.01 -5.91
C THR A 12 11.35 12.51 -6.10
N ILE A 13 11.94 11.77 -5.16
CA ILE A 13 11.70 10.33 -4.95
C ILE A 13 11.26 10.08 -3.51
N GLU A 14 10.22 9.29 -3.32
CA GLU A 14 9.54 9.13 -2.04
C GLU A 14 9.04 7.68 -1.87
N TYR A 15 8.65 7.30 -0.66
CA TYR A 15 7.96 6.05 -0.32
C TYR A 15 8.60 4.77 -0.90
N PRO A 16 9.82 4.42 -0.46
CA PRO A 16 10.44 3.17 -0.84
C PRO A 16 9.68 1.97 -0.22
N PHE A 17 9.34 0.98 -1.04
CA PHE A 17 8.81 -0.31 -0.61
C PHE A 17 9.80 -1.42 -1.00
N PRO A 18 10.68 -1.86 -0.08
CA PRO A 18 11.61 -2.95 -0.34
C PRO A 18 10.90 -4.31 -0.34
N PHE A 19 11.29 -5.22 -1.22
CA PHE A 19 10.92 -6.63 -1.18
C PHE A 19 12.06 -7.52 -1.68
N TRP A 20 12.06 -8.77 -1.22
CA TRP A 20 12.97 -9.81 -1.67
C TRP A 20 12.34 -10.58 -2.84
N ASN A 21 13.06 -10.71 -3.95
CA ASN A 21 12.66 -11.58 -5.05
C ASN A 21 13.40 -12.93 -4.95
N PRO A 22 12.72 -14.03 -4.61
CA PRO A 22 13.35 -15.34 -4.47
C PRO A 22 13.83 -15.92 -5.80
N ALA A 23 13.22 -15.54 -6.93
CA ALA A 23 13.53 -16.09 -8.24
C ALA A 23 14.95 -15.78 -8.72
N ASP A 24 15.45 -14.57 -8.43
CA ASP A 24 16.81 -14.13 -8.78
C ASP A 24 17.69 -13.84 -7.58
N ARG A 25 17.15 -13.97 -6.36
CA ARG A 25 17.84 -13.74 -5.10
C ARG A 25 18.37 -12.31 -4.96
N ARG A 26 17.56 -11.32 -5.32
CA ARG A 26 17.91 -9.89 -5.19
C ARG A 26 16.85 -9.11 -4.44
N PHE A 27 17.27 -7.96 -3.92
CA PHE A 27 16.33 -7.00 -3.34
C PHE A 27 15.90 -5.99 -4.39
N TYR A 28 14.63 -5.68 -4.35
CA TYR A 28 14.01 -4.67 -5.18
C TYR A 28 13.33 -3.64 -4.30
N VAL A 29 13.26 -2.40 -4.79
CA VAL A 29 12.55 -1.32 -4.10
C VAL A 29 11.66 -0.62 -5.11
N TYR A 30 10.35 -0.76 -4.94
CA TYR A 30 9.45 0.16 -5.61
C TYR A 30 9.55 1.53 -4.95
N TYR A 31 9.49 2.59 -5.73
CA TYR A 31 9.55 3.95 -5.19
C TYR A 31 8.64 4.88 -5.99
N LEU A 32 8.15 5.92 -5.34
CA LEU A 32 7.42 6.98 -5.99
C LEU A 32 8.40 7.96 -6.64
N GLY A 33 8.32 8.11 -7.95
CA GLY A 33 8.97 9.19 -8.70
C GLY A 33 7.97 10.30 -9.00
N ARG A 34 8.43 11.54 -8.81
CA ARG A 34 7.61 12.73 -9.05
C ARG A 34 8.37 13.76 -9.88
N ARG A 35 7.63 14.43 -10.76
CA ARG A 35 7.98 15.70 -11.41
C ARG A 35 7.35 16.88 -10.66
N GLU A 36 7.72 18.11 -10.97
CA GLU A 36 7.08 19.31 -10.39
C GLU A 36 5.55 19.28 -10.55
N ARG A 37 5.06 18.77 -11.69
CA ARG A 37 3.64 18.59 -11.99
C ARG A 37 3.26 17.11 -12.01
N PRO A 38 1.99 16.76 -11.70
CA PRO A 38 1.47 15.41 -11.88
C PRO A 38 1.70 14.86 -13.30
N PRO A 39 1.69 13.53 -13.49
CA PRO A 39 1.41 12.52 -12.47
C PRO A 39 2.66 12.08 -11.68
N LYS A 40 2.44 11.65 -10.43
CA LYS A 40 3.43 10.86 -9.68
C LYS A 40 3.32 9.39 -10.13
N GLN A 41 4.44 8.69 -10.28
CA GLN A 41 4.48 7.36 -10.90
C GLN A 41 5.46 6.45 -10.18
N THR A 42 5.32 5.14 -10.32
CA THR A 42 6.16 4.19 -9.58
C THR A 42 7.32 3.70 -10.42
N GLY A 43 8.53 3.82 -9.88
CA GLY A 43 9.77 3.25 -10.39
C GLY A 43 10.19 1.98 -9.65
N LEU A 44 11.24 1.32 -10.15
CA LEU A 44 11.84 0.14 -9.53
C LEU A 44 13.35 0.27 -9.44
N LEU A 45 13.87 -0.03 -8.26
CA LEU A 45 15.30 -0.17 -7.99
C LEU A 45 15.63 -1.64 -7.75
N VAL A 46 16.88 -1.98 -8.02
CA VAL A 46 17.46 -3.27 -7.68
C VAL A 46 18.78 -3.06 -6.95
N GLY A 47 19.05 -3.93 -5.99
CA GLY A 47 20.28 -3.98 -5.21
C GLY A 47 20.64 -5.42 -4.86
N ASP A 48 21.92 -5.63 -4.55
CA ASP A 48 22.47 -6.97 -4.27
C ASP A 48 22.49 -7.28 -2.76
N GLY A 49 21.67 -6.57 -1.98
CA GLY A 49 21.50 -6.80 -0.53
C GLY A 49 22.53 -6.12 0.36
N ASP A 50 23.38 -5.24 -0.20
CA ASP A 50 24.32 -4.42 0.59
C ASP A 50 23.64 -3.22 1.28
N PHE A 51 22.36 -2.96 0.97
CA PHE A 51 21.54 -1.83 1.41
C PHE A 51 22.17 -0.44 1.17
N GLY A 52 23.28 -0.36 0.43
CA GLY A 52 24.05 0.86 0.20
C GLY A 52 24.02 1.32 -1.26
N GLN A 53 23.90 0.38 -2.21
CA GLN A 53 23.88 0.68 -3.64
C GLN A 53 22.59 0.19 -4.29
N TRP A 54 21.85 1.15 -4.86
CA TRP A 54 20.59 0.90 -5.56
C TRP A 54 20.67 1.43 -6.98
N THR A 55 20.37 0.57 -7.95
CA THR A 55 20.34 0.93 -9.37
C THR A 55 18.91 0.95 -9.87
N ARG A 56 18.55 1.99 -10.65
CA ARG A 56 17.26 2.01 -11.36
C ARG A 56 17.21 0.87 -12.36
N VAL A 57 16.16 0.05 -12.31
CA VAL A 57 15.96 -1.05 -13.27
C VAL A 57 15.73 -0.49 -14.68
N CYS A 58 14.98 0.61 -14.79
CA CYS A 58 14.82 1.36 -16.04
C CYS A 58 14.57 2.86 -15.75
N GLN A 59 14.64 3.69 -16.79
CA GLN A 59 14.42 5.15 -16.68
C GLN A 59 12.94 5.56 -16.83
N THR A 60 12.09 4.63 -17.24
CA THR A 60 10.63 4.81 -17.34
C THR A 60 9.95 4.25 -16.10
N PRO A 61 8.76 4.74 -15.72
CA PRO A 61 8.01 4.15 -14.62
C PRO A 61 7.64 2.69 -14.95
N VAL A 62 7.68 1.83 -13.94
CA VAL A 62 7.24 0.42 -14.04
C VAL A 62 5.75 0.27 -13.76
N ILE A 63 5.16 1.20 -13.00
CA ILE A 63 3.71 1.40 -12.90
C ILE A 63 3.45 2.84 -13.32
N ALA A 64 3.19 3.03 -14.62
CA ALA A 64 2.89 4.34 -15.19
C ALA A 64 1.50 4.83 -14.77
N ALA A 65 1.26 6.14 -14.85
CA ALA A 65 -0.06 6.75 -14.66
C ALA A 65 -0.73 6.96 -16.02
N ASP A 66 -1.16 5.88 -16.67
CA ASP A 66 -1.63 5.88 -18.07
C ASP A 66 -3.10 5.44 -18.23
N THR A 67 -3.80 5.16 -17.13
CA THR A 67 -5.25 4.89 -17.13
C THR A 67 -6.04 6.02 -16.45
N GLU A 68 -7.36 6.00 -16.60
CA GLU A 68 -8.24 6.98 -15.96
C GLU A 68 -8.15 6.95 -14.42
N HIS A 69 -7.99 5.76 -13.84
CA HIS A 69 -7.92 5.56 -12.39
C HIS A 69 -6.63 6.09 -11.76
N GLU A 70 -5.64 6.47 -12.57
CA GLU A 70 -4.32 6.91 -12.13
C GLU A 70 -3.95 8.27 -12.71
N ARG A 71 -4.89 8.99 -13.31
CA ARG A 71 -4.65 10.26 -14.03
C ARG A 71 -3.75 11.24 -13.26
N TYR A 72 -3.80 11.22 -11.93
CA TYR A 72 -2.98 12.06 -11.06
C TYR A 72 -1.85 11.32 -10.34
N GLY A 73 -1.90 9.99 -10.32
CA GLY A 73 -0.74 9.18 -9.99
C GLY A 73 -1.01 7.70 -9.75
N SER A 74 0.07 6.94 -9.80
CA SER A 74 0.20 5.53 -9.41
C SER A 74 1.27 5.43 -8.32
N SER A 75 0.85 5.19 -7.08
CA SER A 75 1.73 5.37 -5.90
C SER A 75 1.50 4.32 -4.82
N HIS A 76 2.40 4.28 -3.83
CA HIS A 76 2.32 3.41 -2.65
C HIS A 76 2.03 1.95 -3.00
N PRO A 77 2.92 1.31 -3.78
CA PRO A 77 2.79 -0.12 -4.03
C PRO A 77 3.11 -0.90 -2.75
N SER A 78 2.40 -2.00 -2.57
CA SER A 78 2.72 -3.05 -1.61
C SER A 78 2.79 -4.38 -2.33
N VAL A 79 3.72 -5.23 -1.91
CA VAL A 79 4.12 -6.43 -2.65
C VAL A 79 4.09 -7.65 -1.75
N VAL A 80 3.57 -8.75 -2.28
CA VAL A 80 3.84 -10.10 -1.78
C VAL A 80 4.28 -10.99 -2.92
N VAL A 81 5.20 -11.90 -2.63
CA VAL A 81 5.62 -12.94 -3.57
C VAL A 81 5.05 -14.26 -3.09
N VAL A 82 4.24 -14.90 -3.92
CA VAL A 82 3.66 -16.23 -3.67
C VAL A 82 4.07 -17.12 -4.83
N ASP A 83 4.77 -18.21 -4.51
CA ASP A 83 5.44 -19.06 -5.50
C ASP A 83 6.30 -18.22 -6.47
N ASP A 84 6.03 -18.30 -7.77
CA ASP A 84 6.71 -17.53 -8.81
C ASP A 84 5.98 -16.24 -9.20
N THR A 85 4.95 -15.83 -8.44
CA THR A 85 4.10 -14.67 -8.76
C THR A 85 4.37 -13.50 -7.81
N ILE A 86 4.70 -12.34 -8.37
CA ILE A 86 4.76 -11.06 -7.65
C ILE A 86 3.38 -10.39 -7.73
N HIS A 87 2.65 -10.39 -6.62
CA HIS A 87 1.38 -9.66 -6.49
C HIS A 87 1.68 -8.25 -6.00
N ILE A 88 1.20 -7.26 -6.73
CA ILE A 88 1.43 -5.84 -6.43
C ILE A 88 0.09 -5.13 -6.40
N ILE A 89 -0.29 -4.63 -5.24
CA ILE A 89 -1.38 -3.67 -5.10
C ILE A 89 -0.82 -2.26 -4.99
N TYR A 90 -1.52 -1.25 -5.48
CA TYR A 90 -1.08 0.14 -5.41
C TYR A 90 -2.25 1.12 -5.37
N THR A 91 -1.98 2.35 -4.94
CA THR A 91 -2.96 3.45 -4.93
C THR A 91 -2.99 4.16 -6.28
N GLY A 92 -4.13 4.08 -6.98
CA GLY A 92 -4.46 4.96 -8.09
C GLY A 92 -5.09 6.25 -7.61
N GLU A 93 -4.68 7.39 -8.16
CA GLU A 93 -5.31 8.69 -7.91
C GLU A 93 -5.97 9.25 -9.17
N SER A 94 -7.27 9.52 -9.09
CA SER A 94 -8.04 10.19 -10.13
C SER A 94 -8.85 11.36 -9.58
N THR A 95 -9.40 12.21 -10.44
CA THR A 95 -10.42 13.20 -10.02
C THR A 95 -11.79 12.53 -9.85
N GLY A 96 -12.63 13.09 -8.97
CA GLY A 96 -14.07 12.90 -9.09
C GLY A 96 -14.62 13.48 -10.41
N LEU A 97 -15.93 13.34 -10.64
CA LEU A 97 -16.59 13.74 -11.90
C LEU A 97 -16.52 15.26 -12.20
N SER A 98 -15.95 16.06 -11.29
CA SER A 98 -15.76 17.51 -11.42
C SER A 98 -14.48 17.97 -10.69
N ALA A 99 -13.92 19.10 -11.12
CA ALA A 99 -12.72 19.73 -10.55
C ALA A 99 -12.86 20.13 -9.06
N THR A 100 -14.07 20.16 -8.52
CA THR A 100 -14.36 20.49 -7.12
C THR A 100 -14.51 19.27 -6.20
N GLN A 101 -14.48 18.05 -6.75
CA GLN A 101 -14.55 16.82 -5.95
C GLN A 101 -13.16 16.41 -5.46
N PRO A 102 -13.04 15.90 -4.21
CA PRO A 102 -11.79 15.33 -3.72
C PRO A 102 -11.28 14.22 -4.66
N ARG A 103 -9.96 14.03 -4.68
CA ARG A 103 -9.34 12.98 -5.51
C ARG A 103 -9.91 11.62 -5.10
N ARG A 104 -10.41 10.86 -6.08
CA ARG A 104 -10.78 9.46 -5.88
C ARG A 104 -9.51 8.65 -5.79
N GLN A 105 -9.43 7.82 -4.77
CA GLN A 105 -8.32 6.92 -4.54
C GLN A 105 -8.86 5.51 -4.38
N ALA A 106 -8.17 4.56 -4.99
CA ALA A 106 -8.57 3.16 -5.04
C ALA A 106 -7.35 2.25 -5.12
N ILE A 107 -7.54 0.99 -4.72
CA ILE A 107 -6.49 -0.04 -4.83
C ILE A 107 -6.59 -0.71 -6.20
N LEU A 108 -5.45 -0.82 -6.86
CA LEU A 108 -5.27 -1.34 -8.21
C LEU A 108 -4.30 -2.54 -8.18
N LEU A 109 -4.40 -3.47 -9.16
CA LEU A 109 -3.49 -4.60 -9.34
C LEU A 109 -2.59 -4.43 -10.57
N SER A 110 -1.28 -4.73 -10.44
CA SER A 110 -0.25 -4.41 -11.46
C SER A 110 0.31 -5.60 -12.27
N SER A 111 -0.30 -6.79 -12.31
CA SER A 111 0.19 -7.97 -13.05
C SER A 111 0.13 -7.85 -14.60
N ARG A 112 0.32 -6.63 -15.13
CA ARG A 112 -0.07 -6.01 -16.42
C ARG A 112 -1.40 -5.27 -16.34
N LYS A 113 -1.53 -4.33 -15.39
CA LYS A 113 -2.69 -3.47 -15.16
C LYS A 113 -4.02 -4.18 -15.38
N ASP A 114 -4.46 -4.86 -14.33
CA ASP A 114 -5.64 -5.68 -14.37
C ASP A 114 -6.86 -4.95 -14.99
N PRO A 115 -7.55 -5.52 -16.00
CA PRO A 115 -8.69 -4.87 -16.64
C PRO A 115 -9.86 -4.55 -15.70
N ALA A 116 -9.97 -5.22 -14.55
CA ALA A 116 -10.99 -4.95 -13.55
C ALA A 116 -10.59 -3.82 -12.59
N ASN A 117 -9.46 -3.15 -12.81
CA ASN A 117 -9.05 -2.02 -11.99
C ASN A 117 -10.13 -0.91 -11.99
N PRO A 118 -10.41 -0.30 -10.82
CA PRO A 118 -9.87 -0.64 -9.51
C PRO A 118 -10.52 -1.89 -8.90
N ILE A 119 -9.68 -2.73 -8.27
CA ILE A 119 -10.11 -3.97 -7.62
C ILE A 119 -10.81 -3.71 -6.27
N PHE A 120 -10.54 -2.58 -5.63
CA PHE A 120 -11.16 -2.20 -4.35
C PHE A 120 -11.29 -0.68 -4.23
N LYS A 121 -12.46 -0.22 -3.77
CA LYS A 121 -12.82 1.20 -3.65
C LYS A 121 -13.23 1.61 -2.22
N GLY A 122 -13.03 0.71 -1.26
CA GLY A 122 -13.55 0.83 0.10
C GLY A 122 -14.72 -0.13 0.33
N THR A 123 -15.06 -0.31 1.61
CA THR A 123 -16.18 -1.14 2.06
C THR A 123 -17.53 -0.47 1.86
N GLY A 124 -17.54 0.85 1.65
CA GLY A 124 -18.77 1.65 1.54
C GLY A 124 -19.35 2.00 2.90
N GLN A 125 -18.61 1.76 3.99
CA GLN A 125 -18.99 2.20 5.33
C GLN A 125 -18.66 3.68 5.51
N ALA A 126 -19.25 4.32 6.53
CA ALA A 126 -19.09 5.75 6.74
C ALA A 126 -17.64 6.19 6.94
N TRP A 127 -16.79 5.33 7.50
CA TRP A 127 -15.40 5.67 7.82
C TRP A 127 -14.46 5.67 6.60
N ASP A 128 -14.85 5.03 5.49
CA ASP A 128 -14.08 4.97 4.24
C ASP A 128 -14.83 5.57 3.04
N SER A 129 -15.90 6.34 3.29
CA SER A 129 -16.78 6.87 2.26
C SER A 129 -16.16 7.95 1.37
N CYS A 130 -15.11 8.63 1.83
CA CYS A 130 -14.47 9.74 1.11
C CYS A 130 -13.19 9.34 0.36
N GLY A 131 -12.68 8.12 0.58
CA GLY A 131 -11.56 7.59 -0.19
C GLY A 131 -10.72 6.59 0.60
N ILE A 132 -9.93 5.82 -0.14
CA ILE A 132 -9.01 4.83 0.40
C ILE A 132 -7.62 4.93 -0.22
N ARG A 133 -6.56 4.64 0.53
CA ARG A 133 -5.18 4.70 0.01
C ARG A 133 -4.17 3.91 0.83
N GLU A 134 -2.95 3.86 0.29
CA GLU A 134 -1.73 3.46 1.01
C GLU A 134 -1.90 2.11 1.68
N ALA A 135 -2.33 1.14 0.86
CA ALA A 135 -2.64 -0.20 1.32
C ALA A 135 -1.39 -1.07 1.42
N GLU A 136 -1.41 -1.95 2.40
CA GLU A 136 -0.42 -2.98 2.66
C GLU A 136 -1.05 -4.34 2.40
N ILE A 137 -0.34 -5.19 1.66
CA ILE A 137 -0.69 -6.57 1.44
C ILE A 137 0.32 -7.48 2.13
N PHE A 138 -0.18 -8.47 2.85
CA PHE A 138 0.62 -9.59 3.36
C PHE A 138 -0.16 -10.90 3.22
N THR A 139 0.55 -12.02 3.26
CA THR A 139 -0.04 -13.35 3.08
C THR A 139 -0.33 -14.00 4.42
N GLY A 140 -1.54 -14.57 4.54
CA GLY A 140 -1.89 -15.55 5.57
C GLY A 140 -2.03 -16.96 4.96
N PRO A 141 -2.34 -17.99 5.76
CA PRO A 141 -2.45 -19.37 5.27
C PRO A 141 -3.46 -19.57 4.15
N ARG A 142 -4.57 -18.83 4.16
CA ARG A 142 -5.69 -18.96 3.21
C ARG A 142 -5.98 -17.71 2.38
N TYR A 143 -5.59 -16.54 2.88
CA TYR A 143 -6.00 -15.27 2.30
C TYR A 143 -4.80 -14.33 2.14
N PHE A 144 -4.89 -13.46 1.14
CA PHE A 144 -4.21 -12.18 1.16
C PHE A 144 -4.95 -11.24 2.09
N HIS A 145 -4.22 -10.67 3.05
CA HIS A 145 -4.73 -9.67 3.97
C HIS A 145 -4.33 -8.29 3.43
N VAL A 146 -5.28 -7.36 3.40
CA VAL A 146 -5.07 -6.00 2.93
C VAL A 146 -5.46 -5.04 4.05
N LEU A 147 -4.49 -4.34 4.63
CA LEU A 147 -4.76 -3.17 5.45
C LEU A 147 -4.76 -1.93 4.54
N TYR A 148 -5.62 -0.97 4.82
CA TYR A 148 -5.70 0.24 4.02
C TYR A 148 -6.16 1.43 4.86
N GLY A 149 -5.70 2.62 4.48
CA GLY A 149 -6.22 3.86 5.01
C GLY A 149 -7.57 4.19 4.39
N GLY A 150 -8.60 4.42 5.18
CA GLY A 150 -9.90 4.95 4.75
C GLY A 150 -10.21 6.28 5.43
N SER A 151 -10.96 7.14 4.73
CA SER A 151 -11.36 8.45 5.23
C SER A 151 -12.85 8.71 5.13
N ASP A 152 -13.40 9.37 6.15
CA ASP A 152 -14.73 9.98 6.18
C ASP A 152 -14.72 11.45 5.72
N GLY A 153 -13.58 11.96 5.24
CA GLY A 153 -13.36 13.36 4.86
C GLY A 153 -12.66 14.18 5.94
N GLU A 154 -12.64 13.71 7.19
CA GLU A 154 -12.06 14.41 8.33
C GLU A 154 -10.84 13.66 8.87
N VAL A 155 -10.99 12.34 9.08
CA VAL A 155 -10.00 11.52 9.77
C VAL A 155 -9.64 10.32 8.93
N TRP A 156 -8.33 10.02 8.87
CA TRP A 156 -7.84 8.77 8.30
C TRP A 156 -7.72 7.69 9.38
N ARG A 157 -8.21 6.50 9.06
CA ARG A 157 -8.18 5.32 9.94
C ARG A 157 -7.78 4.10 9.13
N VAL A 158 -7.32 3.04 9.80
CA VAL A 158 -6.92 1.81 9.11
C VAL A 158 -8.00 0.75 9.29
N GLY A 159 -8.46 0.23 8.16
CA GLY A 159 -9.29 -0.97 8.13
C GLY A 159 -8.56 -2.14 7.47
N HIS A 160 -9.21 -3.29 7.53
CA HIS A 160 -8.73 -4.56 7.02
C HIS A 160 -9.81 -5.24 6.17
N VAL A 161 -9.39 -5.74 5.01
CA VAL A 161 -10.16 -6.68 4.20
C VAL A 161 -9.27 -7.88 3.87
N ARG A 162 -9.88 -9.01 3.50
CA ARG A 162 -9.16 -10.18 2.98
C ARG A 162 -9.71 -10.62 1.64
N THR A 163 -8.86 -11.22 0.82
CA THR A 163 -9.21 -11.76 -0.50
C THR A 163 -8.36 -12.99 -0.80
N ASN A 164 -8.83 -13.87 -1.68
CA ASN A 164 -8.03 -14.97 -2.24
C ASN A 164 -7.91 -14.87 -3.77
N ASP A 165 -8.61 -13.92 -4.40
CA ASP A 165 -8.76 -13.82 -5.86
C ASP A 165 -8.54 -12.40 -6.41
N PHE A 166 -8.39 -11.38 -5.54
CA PHE A 166 -8.34 -9.96 -5.90
C PHE A 166 -9.56 -9.45 -6.69
N ARG A 167 -10.68 -10.17 -6.61
CA ARG A 167 -11.99 -9.81 -7.19
C ARG A 167 -13.01 -9.56 -6.11
N THR A 168 -13.01 -10.42 -5.09
CA THR A 168 -13.93 -10.37 -3.97
C THR A 168 -13.15 -10.03 -2.70
N PHE A 169 -13.65 -9.05 -1.95
CA PHE A 169 -13.04 -8.60 -0.71
C PHE A 169 -14.02 -8.81 0.44
N GLU A 170 -13.60 -9.55 1.44
CA GLU A 170 -14.33 -9.79 2.68
C GLU A 170 -13.86 -8.77 3.72
N PRO A 171 -14.72 -7.82 4.16
CA PRO A 171 -14.36 -6.90 5.23
C PRO A 171 -14.22 -7.62 6.56
N ASN A 172 -13.25 -7.18 7.37
CA ASN A 172 -13.17 -7.61 8.76
C ASN A 172 -14.42 -7.13 9.52
N PRO A 173 -15.19 -8.03 10.18
CA PRO A 173 -16.32 -7.61 11.02
C PRO A 173 -15.92 -6.70 12.18
N ASP A 174 -14.66 -6.79 12.63
CA ASP A 174 -14.10 -5.99 13.71
C ASP A 174 -13.42 -4.70 13.20
N ASN A 175 -13.63 -4.32 11.94
CA ASN A 175 -13.21 -3.01 11.48
C ASN A 175 -13.85 -1.93 12.37
N LEU A 176 -13.08 -0.95 12.88
CA LEU A 176 -11.72 -0.57 12.48
C LEU A 176 -10.62 -1.30 13.24
N VAL A 177 -9.58 -1.75 12.53
CA VAL A 177 -8.45 -2.48 13.16
C VAL A 177 -7.41 -1.55 13.78
N PHE A 178 -7.34 -0.28 13.38
CA PHE A 178 -6.47 0.70 14.03
C PHE A 178 -6.97 2.14 13.82
N THR A 179 -7.01 2.91 14.91
CA THR A 179 -7.58 4.26 14.96
C THR A 179 -6.61 5.24 15.60
N PRO A 180 -6.78 6.56 15.35
CA PRO A 180 -6.04 7.59 16.08
C PRO A 180 -6.18 7.44 17.60
N SER A 181 -5.18 7.94 18.32
CA SER A 181 -5.22 7.94 19.78
C SER A 181 -6.43 8.74 20.29
N PRO A 182 -7.19 8.22 21.28
CA PRO A 182 -8.27 8.97 21.90
C PRO A 182 -7.77 10.12 22.79
N ASP A 183 -6.48 10.13 23.16
CA ASP A 183 -5.85 11.24 23.84
C ASP A 183 -5.52 12.35 22.83
N SER A 184 -6.25 13.46 22.90
CA SER A 184 -6.06 14.62 22.01
C SER A 184 -4.70 15.33 22.17
N SER A 185 -3.91 14.97 23.18
CA SER A 185 -2.55 15.45 23.35
C SER A 185 -1.51 14.54 22.69
N ALA A 186 -1.89 13.31 22.30
CA ALA A 186 -1.02 12.37 21.61
C ALA A 186 -0.64 12.88 20.22
N TRP A 187 0.50 12.43 19.73
CA TRP A 187 1.09 12.86 18.47
C TRP A 187 0.42 12.25 17.23
N ASP A 188 -0.43 11.24 17.42
CA ASP A 188 -1.15 10.50 16.39
C ASP A 188 -2.68 10.55 16.59
N CYS A 189 -3.18 11.64 17.19
CA CYS A 189 -4.60 11.81 17.53
C CYS A 189 -5.51 12.24 16.37
N ASP A 190 -4.97 12.82 15.28
CA ASP A 190 -5.78 13.41 14.21
C ASP A 190 -5.94 12.50 12.97
N GLY A 191 -5.21 11.39 12.91
CA GLY A 191 -5.26 10.50 11.76
C GLY A 191 -4.15 9.45 11.76
N ILE A 192 -4.43 8.30 11.19
CA ILE A 192 -3.47 7.21 10.98
C ILE A 192 -3.50 6.74 9.52
N LEU A 193 -2.33 6.49 8.95
CA LEU A 193 -2.13 6.01 7.58
C LEU A 193 -0.91 5.10 7.45
N MET A 194 -0.70 4.60 6.23
CA MET A 194 0.47 3.80 5.83
C MET A 194 0.77 2.64 6.79
N PRO A 195 -0.20 1.76 7.07
CA PRO A 195 0.10 0.55 7.83
C PRO A 195 1.12 -0.26 7.03
N GLN A 196 2.26 -0.64 7.60
CA GLN A 196 3.17 -1.62 7.00
C GLN A 196 3.40 -2.71 8.04
N VAL A 197 3.02 -3.95 7.70
CA VAL A 197 2.93 -5.04 8.68
C VAL A 197 4.07 -6.03 8.46
N ILE A 198 4.76 -6.37 9.55
CA ILE A 198 5.82 -7.36 9.59
C ILE A 198 5.43 -8.40 10.64
N GLU A 199 5.36 -9.66 10.24
CA GLU A 199 5.20 -10.78 11.17
C GLU A 199 6.57 -11.25 11.65
N ILE A 200 6.78 -11.25 12.96
CA ILE A 200 7.98 -11.81 13.61
C ILE A 200 7.49 -12.71 14.75
N ASP A 201 7.80 -14.01 14.64
CA ASP A 201 7.27 -15.06 15.51
C ASP A 201 5.73 -15.02 15.59
N ASN A 202 5.16 -14.81 16.77
CA ASN A 202 3.71 -14.72 17.00
C ASN A 202 3.23 -13.28 17.21
N ILE A 203 3.94 -12.29 16.65
CA ILE A 203 3.63 -10.87 16.82
C ILE A 203 3.60 -10.20 15.45
N TYR A 204 2.50 -9.49 15.20
CA TYR A 204 2.41 -8.49 14.13
C TYR A 204 2.98 -7.18 14.66
N TYR A 205 3.98 -6.66 13.96
CA TYR A 205 4.48 -5.30 14.13
C TYR A 205 3.95 -4.46 12.98
N MET A 206 3.45 -3.28 13.28
CA MET A 206 2.98 -2.34 12.27
C MET A 206 3.71 -1.02 12.41
N VAL A 207 4.50 -0.68 11.40
CA VAL A 207 4.98 0.69 11.23
C VAL A 207 3.83 1.50 10.63
N TYR A 208 3.55 2.69 11.15
CA TYR A 208 2.45 3.52 10.68
C TYR A 208 2.81 5.00 10.68
N ALA A 209 2.07 5.80 9.91
CA ALA A 209 2.14 7.26 9.93
C ALA A 209 0.99 7.81 10.81
N GLY A 210 1.33 8.50 11.90
CA GLY A 210 0.38 9.19 12.78
C GLY A 210 0.41 10.70 12.55
N LYS A 211 -0.75 11.35 12.69
CA LYS A 211 -0.95 12.77 12.42
C LYS A 211 -1.31 13.56 13.68
N ARG A 212 -0.71 14.75 13.81
CA ARG A 212 -1.20 15.84 14.67
C ARG A 212 -1.04 17.19 13.99
N GLY A 213 -2.14 17.93 13.86
CA GLY A 213 -2.20 19.16 13.08
C GLY A 213 -1.78 18.92 11.63
N ASN A 214 -0.66 19.52 11.23
CA ASN A 214 -0.08 19.36 9.89
C ASN A 214 1.14 18.43 9.87
N GLU A 215 1.49 17.82 10.99
CA GLU A 215 2.68 16.99 11.13
C GLU A 215 2.32 15.51 11.00
N TRP A 216 3.16 14.77 10.28
CA TRP A 216 3.12 13.32 10.20
C TRP A 216 4.40 12.76 10.81
N GLN A 217 4.25 11.75 11.66
CA GLN A 217 5.37 11.07 12.33
C GLN A 217 5.19 9.56 12.22
N THR A 218 6.29 8.82 12.35
CA THR A 218 6.29 7.36 12.27
C THR A 218 6.16 6.73 13.65
N GLY A 219 5.20 5.83 13.81
CA GLY A 219 5.00 5.01 15.01
C GLY A 219 5.20 3.53 14.75
N LEU A 220 5.23 2.76 15.84
CA LEU A 220 5.26 1.30 15.85
C LEU A 220 4.15 0.78 16.77
N ALA A 221 3.21 0.05 16.21
CA ALA A 221 2.21 -0.71 16.96
C ALA A 221 2.56 -2.21 16.93
N LYS A 222 2.02 -2.96 17.89
CA LYS A 222 2.15 -4.42 17.90
C LYS A 222 0.87 -5.10 18.37
N ALA A 223 0.59 -6.27 17.79
CA ALA A 223 -0.51 -7.14 18.18
C ALA A 223 -0.03 -8.59 18.19
N ARG A 224 -0.57 -9.42 19.10
CA ARG A 224 -0.28 -10.86 19.07
C ARG A 224 -1.10 -11.53 17.98
N LYS A 225 -0.49 -12.48 17.27
CA LYS A 225 -1.21 -13.42 16.41
C LYS A 225 -1.91 -14.43 17.33
N GLU A 226 -3.24 -14.47 17.29
CA GLU A 226 -3.96 -15.51 18.02
C GLU A 226 -3.75 -16.87 17.33
N LEU A 227 -3.34 -17.88 18.10
CA LEU A 227 -2.96 -19.21 17.62
C LEU A 227 -4.17 -20.09 17.22
N GLY A 228 -5.32 -19.50 16.89
CA GLY A 228 -6.59 -20.19 16.73
C GLY A 228 -6.98 -20.61 15.31
N ASP A 229 -6.35 -20.06 14.27
CA ASP A 229 -6.81 -20.22 12.87
C ASP A 229 -5.91 -21.11 11.99
N ASP A 230 -4.85 -21.73 12.55
CA ASP A 230 -3.78 -22.36 11.77
C ASP A 230 -3.64 -23.88 12.02
N THR A 231 -4.73 -24.63 11.80
CA THR A 231 -4.68 -26.11 11.74
C THR A 231 -5.27 -26.70 10.47
N SER A 232 -5.23 -26.01 9.33
CA SER A 232 -5.53 -26.66 8.04
C SER A 232 -4.33 -26.62 7.11
N THR A 233 -3.58 -27.73 7.13
CA THR A 233 -2.66 -28.16 6.08
C THR A 233 -3.24 -27.91 4.68
N TYR A 234 -2.46 -27.28 3.81
CA TYR A 234 -2.72 -27.16 2.37
C TYR A 234 -3.19 -28.50 1.79
N PRO A 235 -4.31 -28.59 1.07
CA PRO A 235 -4.53 -29.73 0.19
C PRO A 235 -3.52 -29.59 -0.95
N ASN A 236 -2.60 -30.57 -1.04
CA ASN A 236 -1.77 -30.76 -2.23
C ASN A 236 -2.69 -30.80 -3.46
N VAL A 237 -2.57 -29.82 -4.34
CA VAL A 237 -3.15 -29.91 -5.68
C VAL A 237 -2.03 -30.41 -6.59
N CYS A 238 -2.20 -31.65 -7.07
CA CYS A 238 -1.37 -32.28 -8.09
C CYS A 238 -1.57 -31.61 -9.45
#